data_AF-A0A1X0U9B3-F1
#
_entry.id   AF-A0A1X0U9B3-F1
#
_cell.length_a   1.000
_cell.length_b   1.000
_cell.length_c   1.000
_cell.angle_alpha   90.00
_cell.angle_beta   90.00
_cell.angle_gamma   90.00
#
_symmetry.space_group_name_H-M   'P 1'
#
loop_
_entity.id
_entity.type
_entity.pdbx_description
1 polymer ?
#
loop_
_entity_poly.entity_id
_entity_poly.type
_entity_poly.pdbx_seq_one_letter_code
_entity_poly.pdbx_strand_id
1 'polypeptide(L)'
;MIRVDVLDFDRDSTSTAADNGRILLAECDSMEPVVDEIDAWVNLPLRIVHSPVAGLCIEIGPYSLSATDVRALNAALVQYRDIALGGAV
;
A
#
# COMPACT_ATOMS: atom_id res chain seq x y z
N MET A 1 -10.03 1.35 22.49
CA MET A 1 -9.54 0.89 21.18
C MET A 1 -9.47 2.12 20.30
N ILE A 2 -8.27 2.57 19.93
CA ILE A 2 -8.11 3.72 19.04
C ILE A 2 -8.70 3.28 17.70
N ARG A 3 -9.70 4.02 17.21
CA ARG A 3 -10.27 3.76 15.89
C ARG A 3 -9.27 4.32 14.89
N VAL A 4 -8.60 3.44 14.17
CA VAL A 4 -7.61 3.80 13.15
C VAL A 4 -8.39 4.19 11.90
N ASP A 5 -8.24 5.44 11.45
CA ASP A 5 -8.94 5.91 10.25
C ASP A 5 -8.35 5.24 9.02
N VAL A 6 -9.20 4.67 8.18
CA VAL A 6 -8.76 4.07 6.92
C VAL A 6 -8.46 5.20 5.96
N LEU A 7 -7.17 5.43 5.68
CA LEU A 7 -6.76 6.33 4.62
C LEU A 7 -6.73 5.52 3.33
N ASP A 8 -7.87 5.51 2.66
CA ASP A 8 -7.98 4.95 1.34
C ASP A 8 -8.86 5.86 0.48
N PHE A 9 -8.59 5.88 -0.81
CA PHE A 9 -9.53 6.50 -1.74
C PHE A 9 -10.74 5.58 -1.81
N ASP A 10 -11.96 6.13 -1.72
CA ASP A 10 -13.17 5.32 -1.82
C ASP A 10 -13.22 4.64 -3.19
N ARG A 11 -13.17 3.32 -3.18
CA ARG A 11 -13.23 2.48 -4.37
C ARG A 11 -14.53 1.73 -4.34
N ASP A 12 -15.46 2.18 -5.16
CA ASP A 12 -16.68 1.44 -5.37
C ASP A 12 -16.34 0.13 -6.10
N SER A 13 -16.20 -0.94 -5.31
CA SER A 13 -15.93 -2.31 -5.78
C SER A 13 -16.92 -2.82 -6.85
N THR A 14 -18.02 -2.10 -7.09
CA THR A 14 -19.05 -2.46 -8.06
C THR A 14 -18.94 -1.76 -9.41
N SER A 15 -18.05 -0.77 -9.59
CA SER A 15 -17.86 -0.12 -10.89
C SER A 15 -16.39 0.08 -11.28
N THR A 16 -15.97 -0.62 -12.34
CA THR A 16 -14.67 -0.40 -13.00
C THR A 16 -14.52 1.01 -13.58
N ALA A 17 -15.63 1.74 -13.77
CA ALA A 17 -15.65 3.11 -14.25
C ALA A 17 -15.22 4.13 -13.17
N ALA A 18 -15.57 3.92 -11.90
CA ALA A 18 -15.16 4.80 -10.80
C ALA A 18 -13.66 4.65 -10.47
N ASP A 19 -13.13 3.43 -10.66
CA ASP A 19 -11.74 3.08 -10.36
C ASP A 19 -10.76 3.36 -11.52
N ASN A 20 -11.15 4.21 -12.48
CA ASN A 20 -10.34 4.56 -13.66
C ASN A 20 -9.85 3.32 -14.45
N GLY A 21 -10.67 2.27 -14.50
CA GLY A 21 -10.33 1.01 -15.17
C GLY A 21 -9.30 0.15 -14.43
N ARG A 22 -9.02 0.45 -13.16
CA ARG A 22 -8.19 -0.43 -12.32
C ARG A 22 -8.95 -1.72 -12.00
N ILE A 23 -8.20 -2.81 -11.90
CA ILE A 23 -8.70 -4.13 -11.59
C ILE A 23 -7.98 -4.61 -10.33
N LEU A 24 -8.73 -4.89 -9.27
CA LEU A 24 -8.20 -5.56 -8.08
C LEU A 24 -7.90 -7.02 -8.41
N LEU A 25 -6.65 -7.43 -8.22
CA LEU A 25 -6.21 -8.80 -8.47
C LEU A 25 -6.09 -9.60 -7.17
N ALA A 26 -5.67 -8.96 -6.08
CA ALA A 26 -5.59 -9.57 -4.75
C ALA A 26 -5.66 -8.53 -3.63
N GLU A 27 -6.32 -8.90 -2.54
CA GLU A 27 -6.19 -8.23 -1.24
C GLU A 27 -5.12 -8.97 -0.43
N CYS A 28 -4.14 -8.22 0.10
CA CYS A 28 -3.01 -8.81 0.81
C CYS A 28 -3.19 -8.72 2.33
N ASP A 29 -3.19 -7.49 2.87
CA ASP A 29 -3.35 -7.18 4.29
C ASP A 29 -3.57 -5.67 4.44
N SER A 30 -3.34 -5.09 5.60
CA SER A 30 -3.24 -3.65 5.79
C SER A 30 -2.05 -3.26 6.68
N MET A 31 -1.59 -2.03 6.57
CA MET A 31 -0.54 -1.47 7.43
C MET A 31 -1.09 -0.32 8.26
N GLU A 32 -0.62 -0.22 9.50
CA GLU A 32 -1.05 0.82 10.43
C GLU A 32 0.10 1.79 10.73
N PRO A 33 0.47 2.72 9.84
CA PRO A 33 1.48 3.73 10.15
C PRO A 33 0.91 4.84 11.03
N VAL A 34 1.81 5.50 11.76
CA VAL A 34 1.53 6.81 12.39
C VAL A 34 1.78 7.91 11.35
N VAL A 35 0.86 8.87 11.25
CA VAL A 35 0.98 10.07 10.44
C VAL A 35 1.27 11.24 11.37
N ASP A 36 2.52 11.69 11.36
CA ASP A 36 3.03 12.70 12.29
C ASP A 36 2.28 14.04 12.16
N GLU A 37 1.85 14.42 10.95
CA GLU A 37 1.14 15.68 10.71
C GLU A 37 -0.19 15.80 11.44
N ILE A 38 -0.83 14.67 11.72
CA ILE A 38 -2.12 14.61 12.41
C ILE A 38 -2.03 13.89 13.78
N ASP A 39 -0.82 13.49 14.17
CA ASP A 39 -0.53 12.74 15.41
C ASP A 39 -1.49 11.56 15.63
N ALA A 40 -1.72 10.79 14.56
CA ALA A 40 -2.71 9.71 14.56
C ALA A 40 -2.23 8.49 13.78
N TRP A 41 -2.71 7.32 14.21
CA TRP A 41 -2.58 6.08 13.47
C TRP A 41 -3.62 6.03 12.36
N VAL A 42 -3.21 5.56 11.18
CA VAL A 42 -4.08 5.36 10.03
C VAL A 42 -3.94 3.95 9.51
N ASN A 43 -4.93 3.45 8.78
CA ASN A 43 -4.91 2.12 8.20
C ASN A 43 -4.82 2.25 6.67
N LEU A 44 -3.79 1.66 6.07
CA LEU A 44 -3.56 1.66 4.62
C LEU A 44 -3.71 0.23 4.10
N PRO A 45 -4.72 -0.06 3.26
CA PRO A 45 -4.90 -1.40 2.69
C PRO A 45 -3.79 -1.73 1.68
N LEU A 46 -3.29 -2.96 1.71
CA LEU A 46 -2.31 -3.50 0.79
C LEU A 46 -3.01 -4.37 -0.26
N ARG A 47 -2.87 -3.99 -1.52
CA ARG A 47 -3.56 -4.65 -2.64
C ARG A 47 -2.64 -4.84 -3.84
N ILE A 48 -2.90 -5.85 -4.65
CA ILE A 48 -2.31 -5.99 -5.98
C ILE A 48 -3.37 -5.58 -7.00
N VAL A 49 -3.05 -4.61 -7.85
CA VAL A 49 -3.99 -4.06 -8.83
C VAL A 49 -3.35 -4.01 -10.21
N HIS A 50 -4.16 -4.16 -11.25
CA HIS A 50 -3.77 -3.78 -12.60
C HIS A 50 -4.36 -2.41 -12.93
N SER A 51 -3.52 -1.44 -13.24
CA SER A 51 -3.89 -0.10 -13.72
C SER A 51 -3.71 -0.01 -15.23
N PRO A 52 -4.66 0.58 -15.99
CA PRO A 52 -4.49 0.78 -17.42
C PRO A 52 -3.26 1.65 -17.78
N VAL A 53 -2.84 2.54 -16.87
CA VAL A 53 -1.73 3.49 -17.11
C VAL A 53 -0.39 2.92 -16.65
N ALA A 54 -0.37 2.21 -15.52
CA ALA A 54 0.86 1.76 -14.87
C ALA A 54 1.10 0.24 -14.95
N GLY A 55 0.16 -0.51 -15.52
CA GLY A 55 0.19 -1.97 -15.56
C GLY A 55 -0.03 -2.58 -14.17
N LEU A 56 0.67 -3.68 -13.89
CA LEU A 56 0.62 -4.34 -12.58
C LEU A 56 1.30 -3.47 -11.52
N CYS A 57 0.60 -3.17 -10.44
CA CYS A 57 1.08 -2.36 -9.32
C CYS A 57 0.75 -3.04 -7.99
N ILE A 58 1.59 -2.79 -6.99
CA ILE A 58 1.15 -2.93 -5.61
C ILE A 58 0.55 -1.60 -5.18
N GLU A 59 -0.41 -1.66 -4.28
CA GLU A 59 -1.04 -0.50 -3.73
C GLU A 59 -0.95 -0.53 -2.22
N ILE A 60 -0.56 0.61 -1.67
CA ILE A 60 -0.58 0.94 -0.26
C ILE A 60 -1.59 2.07 -0.16
N GLY A 61 -2.87 1.70 -0.05
CA GLY A 61 -3.99 2.62 -0.26
C GLY A 61 -3.77 3.94 0.48
N PRO A 62 -3.93 5.10 -0.19
CA PRO A 62 -4.38 5.30 -1.57
C PRO A 62 -3.27 5.25 -2.67
N TYR A 63 -2.03 4.98 -2.31
CA TYR A 63 -0.86 5.12 -3.20
C TYR A 63 -0.55 3.86 -4.00
N SER A 64 -0.43 3.97 -5.32
CA SER A 64 0.01 2.87 -6.20
C SER A 64 1.51 2.96 -6.46
N LEU A 65 2.21 1.85 -6.28
CA LEU A 65 3.64 1.71 -6.54
C LEU A 65 3.86 0.83 -7.79
N SER A 66 4.67 1.34 -8.71
CA SER A 66 5.08 0.61 -9.91
C SER A 66 6.09 -0.48 -9.57
N ALA A 67 6.40 -1.34 -10.55
CA ALA A 67 7.47 -2.34 -10.39
C ALA A 67 8.84 -1.72 -10.03
N THR A 68 9.13 -0.49 -10.47
CA THR A 68 10.38 0.21 -10.12
C THR A 68 10.37 0.63 -8.66
N ASP A 69 9.26 1.19 -8.18
CA ASP A 69 9.11 1.63 -6.79
C ASP A 69 9.19 0.45 -5.83
N VAL A 70 8.59 -0.69 -6.20
CA VAL A 70 8.65 -1.93 -5.40
C VAL A 70 10.08 -2.44 -5.25
N ARG A 71 10.91 -2.34 -6.29
CA ARG A 71 12.33 -2.73 -6.16
C ARG A 71 13.08 -1.83 -5.17
N ALA A 72 12.83 -0.52 -5.22
CA ALA A 72 13.42 0.43 -4.29
C ALA A 72 12.93 0.19 -2.84
N LEU A 73 11.63 -0.02 -2.66
CA LEU A 73 11.02 -0.35 -1.38
C LEU A 73 11.61 -1.65 -0.81
N ASN A 74 11.72 -2.70 -1.61
CA ASN A 74 12.29 -3.97 -1.16
C ASN A 74 13.76 -3.82 -0.71
N ALA A 75 14.57 -3.03 -1.43
CA ALA A 75 15.94 -2.74 -1.01
C ALA A 75 15.99 -1.99 0.34
N ALA A 76 15.07 -1.04 0.56
CA ALA A 76 14.96 -0.33 1.83
C ALA A 76 14.50 -1.26 2.97
N LEU A 77 13.55 -2.16 2.72
CA LEU A 77 13.08 -3.15 3.71
C LEU A 77 14.20 -4.11 4.13
N VAL A 78 15.05 -4.54 3.18
CA VAL A 78 16.24 -5.36 3.50
C VAL A 78 17.18 -4.60 4.43
N GLN A 79 17.51 -3.35 4.13
CA GLN A 79 18.36 -2.53 4.99
C GLN A 79 17.74 -2.30 6.38
N TYR A 80 16.44 -2.00 6.43
CA TYR A 80 15.71 -1.85 7.70
C TYR A 80 15.80 -3.11 8.54
N ARG A 81 15.54 -4.28 7.96
CA ARG A 81 15.65 -5.58 8.64
C ARG A 81 17.05 -5.78 9.21
N ASP A 82 18.09 -5.51 8.42
CA ASP A 82 19.46 -5.72 8.85
C ASP A 82 19.84 -4.83 10.05
N ILE A 83 19.35 -3.57 10.06
CA ILE A 83 19.58 -2.60 11.15
C ILE A 83 18.73 -2.89 12.38
N ALA A 84 17.42 -3.06 12.21
CA ALA A 84 16.44 -3.06 13.29
C ALA A 84 16.16 -4.46 13.85
N LEU A 85 16.28 -5.49 13.01
CA LEU A 85 15.93 -6.87 13.37
C LEU A 85 17.16 -7.77 13.50
N GLY A 86 18.38 -7.21 13.36
CA GLY A 86 19.64 -7.90 13.61
C GLY A 86 19.94 -9.04 12.61
N GLY A 87 19.94 -8.71 11.32
CA GLY A 87 19.90 -9.66 10.20
C GLY A 87 20.72 -10.95 10.37
N ALA A 88 20.03 -12.09 10.32
CA ALA A 88 20.61 -13.37 9.93
C ALA A 88 20.14 -13.69 8.51
N VAL A 89 21.09 -14.08 7.65
CA VAL A 89 20.89 -14.57 6.28
C VAL A 89 19.90 -15.73 6.25
#